data_AF-A0AAV0IZU7-F1
#
_entry.id   AF-A0AAV0IZU7-F1
#
_cell.length_a   1.000
_cell.length_b   1.000
_cell.length_c   1.000
_cell.angle_alpha   90.00
_cell.angle_beta   90.00
_cell.angle_gamma   90.00
#
_symmetry.space_group_name_H-M   'P 1'
#
loop_
_entity.id
_entity.type
_entity.pdbx_description
1 polymer ?
#
loop_
_entity_poly.entity_id
_entity_poly.type
_entity_poly.pdbx_seq_one_letter_code
_entity_poly.pdbx_strand_id
1 'polypeptide(L)'
;MMMSIWDGFSLNSTQRAGPDPLNGAESIRDLYELASTNYTRNTALDLYPPHLRLRAQIDEANEWIDSGINSGVYKCGFARQQGPYQEAVKELYECLYKCEEILSKQRYI
;
A
#
# COMPACT_ATOMS: atom_id res chain seq x y z
N MET A 1 -31.35 -20.01 -10.23
CA MET A 1 -30.20 -20.43 -11.04
C MET A 1 -29.54 -19.15 -11.55
N MET A 2 -28.45 -18.71 -10.92
CA MET A 2 -27.66 -17.56 -11.41
C MET A 2 -26.43 -18.12 -12.12
N MET A 3 -26.27 -17.79 -13.41
CA MET A 3 -25.03 -18.02 -14.15
C MET A 3 -23.97 -17.04 -13.68
N SER A 4 -22.76 -17.53 -13.45
CA SER A 4 -21.65 -16.71 -12.97
C SER A 4 -20.94 -16.07 -14.16
N ILE A 5 -20.50 -14.82 -14.00
CA ILE A 5 -19.70 -14.07 -14.99
C ILE A 5 -18.34 -14.70 -15.31
N TRP A 6 -18.02 -15.84 -14.72
CA TRP A 6 -16.72 -16.52 -14.82
C TRP A 6 -16.72 -17.76 -15.72
N ASP A 7 -17.88 -18.14 -16.27
CA ASP A 7 -18.05 -19.41 -17.00
C ASP A 7 -17.40 -19.43 -18.41
N GLY A 8 -16.66 -18.38 -18.79
CA GLY A 8 -16.10 -18.18 -20.14
C GLY A 8 -14.57 -18.27 -20.29
N PHE A 9 -13.80 -18.45 -19.21
CA PHE A 9 -12.33 -18.54 -19.29
C PHE A 9 -11.86 -20.00 -19.39
N SER A 10 -11.77 -20.52 -20.60
CA SER A 10 -11.04 -21.76 -20.88
C SER A 10 -9.55 -21.45 -21.05
N LEU A 11 -8.75 -21.66 -20.01
CA LEU A 11 -7.29 -21.50 -20.09
C LEU A 11 -6.67 -22.64 -20.91
N ASN A 12 -6.26 -22.34 -22.14
CA ASN A 12 -5.40 -23.23 -22.91
C ASN A 12 -4.00 -23.26 -22.25
N SER A 13 -3.62 -24.40 -21.68
CA SER A 13 -2.45 -24.54 -20.78
C SER A 13 -1.08 -24.45 -21.48
N THR A 14 -1.03 -24.11 -22.77
CA THR A 14 0.20 -24.09 -23.57
C THR A 14 0.74 -22.69 -23.89
N GLN A 15 0.06 -21.63 -23.45
CA GLN A 15 0.61 -20.27 -23.47
C GLN A 15 0.88 -19.85 -22.02
N ARG A 16 2.05 -20.25 -21.49
CA ARG A 16 2.54 -19.61 -20.26
C ARG A 16 2.71 -18.14 -20.57
N ALA A 17 2.02 -17.27 -19.83
CA ALA A 17 2.44 -15.89 -19.70
C ALA A 17 3.94 -15.90 -19.37
N GLY A 18 4.71 -14.99 -20.00
CA GLY A 18 6.11 -14.79 -19.59
C GLY A 18 6.19 -14.51 -18.09
N PRO A 19 7.38 -14.64 -17.47
CA PRO A 19 7.54 -14.28 -16.06
C PRO A 19 6.95 -12.89 -15.84
N ASP A 20 5.95 -12.81 -14.95
CA ASP A 20 5.22 -11.57 -14.71
C ASP A 20 6.19 -10.54 -14.13
N PRO A 21 6.47 -9.43 -14.83
CA PRO A 21 7.39 -8.40 -14.35
C PRO A 21 6.87 -7.68 -13.09
N LEU A 22 5.60 -7.88 -12.73
CA LEU A 22 4.97 -7.30 -11.53
C LEU A 22 5.14 -8.19 -10.29
N ASN A 23 5.62 -9.43 -10.45
CA ASN A 23 5.75 -10.40 -9.37
C ASN A 23 6.98 -10.05 -8.52
N GLY A 24 6.80 -9.17 -7.53
CA GLY A 24 7.87 -8.68 -6.65
C GLY A 24 7.71 -7.23 -6.17
N ALA A 25 6.69 -6.50 -6.63
CA ALA A 25 6.36 -5.19 -6.06
C ALA A 25 5.74 -5.34 -4.67
N GLU A 26 6.35 -4.72 -3.66
CA GLU A 26 5.85 -4.72 -2.28
C GLU A 26 4.86 -3.58 -2.04
N SER A 27 4.85 -2.58 -2.92
CA SER A 27 3.95 -1.43 -2.83
C SER A 27 3.39 -1.02 -4.20
N ILE A 28 2.27 -0.29 -4.17
CA ILE A 28 1.70 0.37 -5.36
C ILE A 28 2.75 1.30 -6.00
N ARG A 29 3.65 1.90 -5.21
CA ARG A 29 4.74 2.73 -5.72
C ARG A 29 5.70 1.91 -6.58
N ASP A 30 6.11 0.72 -6.14
CA ASP A 30 7.02 -0.13 -6.93
C ASP A 30 6.38 -0.53 -8.26
N LEU A 31 5.08 -0.83 -8.25
CA LEU A 31 4.31 -1.05 -9.48
C LEU A 31 4.34 0.19 -10.39
N TYR A 32 4.15 1.38 -9.82
CA TYR A 32 4.21 2.63 -10.58
C TYR A 32 5.61 2.90 -11.15
N GLU A 33 6.68 2.71 -10.37
CA GLU A 33 8.06 2.91 -10.85
C GLU A 33 8.42 1.92 -11.98
N LEU A 34 8.08 0.64 -11.80
CA LEU A 34 8.25 -0.40 -12.83
C LEU A 34 7.45 -0.09 -14.10
N ALA A 35 6.20 0.39 -13.95
CA ALA A 35 5.35 0.76 -15.08
C ALA A 35 5.74 2.10 -15.71
N SER A 36 6.26 3.06 -14.94
CA SER A 36 6.51 4.45 -15.36
C SER A 36 7.52 4.53 -16.50
N THR A 37 8.53 3.65 -16.48
CA THR A 37 9.54 3.50 -17.53
C THR A 37 8.89 3.24 -18.89
N ASN A 38 7.68 2.67 -18.93
CA ASN A 38 6.96 2.29 -20.14
C ASN A 38 5.65 3.06 -20.40
N TYR A 39 5.05 3.75 -19.41
CA TYR A 39 3.64 4.20 -19.51
C TYR A 39 3.32 5.64 -19.08
N THR A 40 4.19 6.40 -18.41
CA THR A 40 3.80 7.73 -17.88
C THR A 40 4.29 8.91 -18.72
N ARG A 41 3.34 9.79 -19.12
CA ARG A 41 3.57 11.03 -19.89
C ARG A 41 4.12 12.20 -19.05
N ASN A 42 4.30 12.04 -17.74
CA ASN A 42 4.78 13.10 -16.84
C ASN A 42 6.00 12.61 -16.05
N THR A 43 7.18 12.82 -16.63
CA THR A 43 8.49 12.45 -16.08
C THR A 43 9.01 13.40 -15.01
N ALA A 44 8.24 14.44 -14.65
CA ALA A 44 8.68 15.48 -13.70
C ALA A 44 8.23 15.24 -12.25
N LEU A 45 7.35 14.27 -12.00
CA LEU A 45 6.89 13.92 -10.66
C LEU A 45 7.71 12.75 -10.13
N ASP A 46 8.54 13.02 -9.12
CA ASP A 46 9.33 12.00 -8.41
C ASP A 46 8.76 11.84 -7.00
N LEU A 47 8.06 10.73 -6.76
CA LEU A 47 7.42 10.42 -5.48
C LEU A 47 8.39 9.75 -4.50
N TYR A 48 9.62 9.45 -4.92
CA TYR A 48 10.65 8.83 -4.10
C TYR A 48 12.06 9.33 -4.49
N PRO A 49 12.32 10.64 -4.27
CA PRO A 49 13.49 11.30 -4.83
C PRO A 49 14.80 10.68 -4.35
N PRO A 50 15.85 10.67 -5.18
CA PRO A 50 17.13 10.02 -4.87
C PRO A 50 17.88 10.70 -3.70
N HIS A 51 17.39 11.84 -3.21
CA HIS A 51 17.97 12.52 -2.06
C HIS A 51 17.83 11.65 -0.80
N LEU A 52 18.94 11.03 -0.37
CA LEU A 52 19.00 10.00 0.68
C LEU A 52 18.23 10.36 1.96
N ARG A 53 18.26 11.63 2.39
CA ARG A 53 17.54 12.09 3.59
C ARG A 53 16.01 12.01 3.46
N LEU A 54 15.47 12.29 2.26
CA LEU A 54 14.02 12.25 2.04
C LEU A 54 13.54 10.80 1.93
N ARG A 55 14.32 9.90 1.33
CA ARG A 55 14.00 8.47 1.29
C ARG A 55 13.88 7.88 2.68
N ALA A 56 14.86 8.13 3.54
CA ALA A 56 14.81 7.65 4.93
C ALA A 56 13.55 8.13 5.67
N GLN A 57 13.14 9.39 5.48
CA GLN A 57 11.90 9.91 6.08
C GLN A 57 10.65 9.27 5.48
N ILE A 58 10.62 9.02 4.17
CA ILE A 58 9.52 8.34 3.49
C ILE A 58 9.42 6.88 3.96
N ASP A 59 10.54 6.19 4.09
CA ASP A 59 10.59 4.78 4.49
C ASP A 59 10.16 4.65 5.96
N GLU A 60 10.66 5.52 6.84
CA GLU A 60 10.18 5.61 8.23
C GLU A 60 8.69 5.91 8.28
N ALA A 61 8.20 6.88 7.50
CA ALA A 61 6.78 7.21 7.40
C ALA A 61 5.94 6.00 7.00
N ASN A 62 6.35 5.34 5.92
CA ASN A 62 5.69 4.17 5.38
C ASN A 62 5.61 3.02 6.40
N GLU A 63 6.67 2.78 7.20
CA GLU A 63 6.70 1.68 8.16
C GLU A 63 5.59 1.77 9.21
N TRP A 64 5.43 2.94 9.85
CA TRP A 64 4.39 3.11 10.87
C TRP A 64 3.00 3.36 10.26
N ILE A 65 2.91 3.94 9.06
CA ILE A 65 1.63 4.05 8.35
C ILE A 65 1.12 2.65 7.99
N ASP A 66 2.00 1.78 7.50
CA ASP A 66 1.57 0.45 7.04
C ASP A 66 1.16 -0.47 8.19
N SER A 67 2.00 -0.56 9.22
CA SER A 67 1.75 -1.42 10.38
C SER A 67 0.64 -0.89 11.30
N GLY A 68 0.60 0.42 11.52
CA GLY A 68 -0.27 1.08 12.49
C GLY A 68 -1.60 1.58 11.93
N ILE A 69 -1.63 2.02 10.65
CA ILE A 69 -2.85 2.56 10.03
C ILE A 69 -3.43 1.59 9.02
N ASN A 70 -2.70 1.26 7.95
CA ASN A 70 -3.18 0.42 6.86
C ASN A 70 -3.62 -0.94 7.39
N SER A 71 -2.75 -1.62 8.14
CA SER A 71 -3.06 -2.88 8.80
C SER A 71 -3.94 -2.67 10.04
N GLY A 72 -3.78 -1.55 10.76
CA GLY A 72 -4.50 -1.22 11.98
C GLY A 72 -6.03 -1.24 11.81
N VAL A 73 -6.55 -0.67 10.73
CA VAL A 73 -8.00 -0.68 10.45
C VAL A 73 -8.54 -2.11 10.25
N TYR A 74 -7.78 -2.99 9.59
CA TYR A 74 -8.15 -4.39 9.42
C TYR A 74 -8.05 -5.17 10.73
N LYS A 75 -7.01 -4.94 11.54
CA LYS A 75 -6.87 -5.52 12.89
C LYS A 75 -8.10 -5.19 13.75
N CYS A 76 -8.56 -3.93 13.71
CA CYS A 76 -9.78 -3.51 14.39
C CYS A 76 -11.03 -4.21 13.83
N GLY A 77 -11.21 -4.21 12.51
CA GLY A 77 -12.40 -4.75 11.85
C GLY A 77 -12.54 -6.27 11.95
N PHE A 78 -11.43 -7.00 12.05
CA PHE A 78 -11.41 -8.46 12.14
C PHE A 78 -11.29 -9.00 13.57
N ALA A 79 -11.12 -8.13 14.57
CA ALA A 79 -11.09 -8.55 15.96
C ALA A 79 -12.42 -9.19 16.37
N ARG A 80 -12.35 -10.42 16.91
CA ARG A 80 -13.53 -11.19 17.37
C ARG A 80 -13.80 -11.04 18.86
N GLN A 81 -12.95 -10.32 19.57
CA GLN A 81 -13.00 -10.14 21.02
C GLN A 81 -12.64 -8.70 21.38
N GLN A 82 -13.18 -8.24 22.52
CA GLN A 82 -13.02 -6.85 22.96
C GLN A 82 -11.56 -6.47 23.25
N GLY A 83 -10.78 -7.35 23.86
CA GLY A 83 -9.37 -7.07 24.22
C GLY A 83 -8.51 -6.75 22.99
N PRO A 84 -8.39 -7.67 22.01
CA PRO A 84 -7.65 -7.41 20.77
C PRO A 84 -8.17 -6.19 19.99
N TYR A 85 -9.48 -5.96 19.99
CA TYR A 85 -10.05 -4.74 19.40
C TYR A 85 -9.53 -3.48 20.12
N GLN A 86 -9.53 -3.45 21.45
CA GLN A 86 -9.07 -2.31 22.25
C GLN A 86 -7.58 -2.04 22.04
N GLU A 87 -6.77 -3.08 21.93
CA GLU A 87 -5.33 -2.95 21.63
C GLU A 87 -5.12 -2.38 20.22
N ALA A 88 -5.75 -2.98 19.21
CA ALA A 88 -5.61 -2.54 17.82
C ALA A 88 -6.11 -1.11 17.60
N VAL A 89 -7.26 -0.75 18.19
CA VAL A 89 -7.83 0.59 18.02
C VAL A 89 -6.98 1.64 18.74
N LYS A 90 -6.37 1.30 19.88
CA LYS A 90 -5.44 2.19 20.58
C LYS A 90 -4.21 2.48 19.73
N GLU A 91 -3.56 1.44 19.19
CA GLU A 91 -2.38 1.57 18.30
C GLU A 91 -2.73 2.42 17.05
N LEU A 92 -3.88 2.15 16.43
CA LEU A 92 -4.37 2.93 15.29
C LEU A 92 -4.51 4.42 15.62
N TYR A 93 -5.13 4.75 16.76
CA TYR A 93 -5.29 6.16 17.16
C TYR A 93 -3.94 6.82 17.48
N GLU A 94 -3.00 6.12 18.11
CA GLU A 94 -1.65 6.65 18.36
C GLU A 94 -0.94 7.03 17.04
N CYS A 95 -1.03 6.20 16.00
CA CYS A 95 -0.49 6.54 14.69
C CYS A 95 -1.25 7.69 13.99
N LEU A 96 -2.58 7.75 14.12
CA LEU A 96 -3.37 8.87 13.58
C LEU A 96 -3.05 10.19 14.28
N TYR A 97 -2.78 10.19 15.59
CA TYR A 97 -2.27 11.37 16.29
C TYR A 97 -0.91 11.81 15.75
N LYS A 98 0.01 10.86 15.48
CA LYS A 98 1.29 11.17 14.83
C LYS A 98 1.08 11.82 13.45
N CYS A 99 0.14 11.32 12.62
CA CYS A 99 -0.23 11.97 11.36
C CYS A 99 -0.66 13.42 11.58
N GLU A 100 -1.58 13.66 12.52
CA GLU A 100 -2.12 14.99 12.81
C GLU A 100 -1.01 15.96 13.29
N GLU A 101 -0.10 15.51 14.14
CA GLU A 101 1.02 16.34 14.62
C GLU A 101 1.96 16.77 13.48
N ILE A 102 2.12 15.95 12.45
CA ILE A 102 2.92 16.26 11.26
C ILE A 102 2.13 17.20 10.35
N LEU A 103 0.90 16.81 9.99
CA LEU A 103 0.07 17.52 9.01
C LEU A 103 -0.45 18.88 9.51
N SER A 104 -0.50 19.08 10.83
CA SER A 104 -0.79 20.40 11.41
C SER A 104 0.35 21.42 11.18
N LYS A 105 1.57 20.95 10.87
CA LYS A 105 2.78 21.79 10.70
C LYS A 105 3.25 21.88 9.25
N GLN A 106 2.87 20.92 8.41
CA GLN A 106 3.26 20.88 7.00
C GLN A 106 2.16 20.27 6.12
N ARG A 107 2.16 20.62 4.84
CA ARG A 107 1.09 20.23 3.90
C ARG A 107 1.03 18.72 3.60
N TYR A 108 2.16 18.02 3.70
CA TYR A 108 2.31 16.61 3.37
C TYR A 108 3.13 15.92 4.47
N ILE A 109 3.03 14.59 4.56
CA ILE A 109 3.91 13.78 5.43
C ILE A 109 5.31 13.70 4.79
#